data_AF-A0A554LML0-F1
#
_entry.id   AF-A0A554LML0-F1
#
_cell.length_a   1.000
_cell.length_b   1.000
_cell.length_c   1.000
_cell.angle_alpha   90.00
_cell.angle_beta   90.00
_cell.angle_gamma   90.00
#
_symmetry.space_group_name_H-M   'P 1'
#
loop_
_entity.id
_entity.type
_entity.pdbx_description
1 polymer ?
#
loop_
_entity_poly.entity_id
_entity_poly.type
_entity_poly.pdbx_seq_one_letter_code
_entity_poly.pdbx_strand_id
1 'polypeptide(L)'
;MTDYQKIISLFPKIRQEKLQAIKRYAMTEVFFYRSSLWHHGLRIAFMVDALAEITKEVLPEFDTKKARILALVHDDAEMITGDVQLGHKQLMTEVQLAEIERNELKAIEVLSQEFPSEVMGYNYQQLLLHALHKDCVEAQLVSYLDKVDAYSEAMHEVLGGNISGLRSVIGYVDTIRIIKQKYALIAPIFERKDVPLLNIGLRTDMRRVHWRNYTHLNKPHTPESILVETEFSFYNSWKELVLKNLGQEGVGILTEQVEGK
;
A
#
# COMPACT_ATOMS: atom_id res chain seq x y z
N MET A 1 -11.63 17.54 -11.41
CA MET A 1 -11.32 17.10 -10.03
C MET A 1 -11.48 15.59 -10.00
N THR A 2 -10.40 14.84 -9.80
CA THR A 2 -10.46 13.37 -9.72
C THR A 2 -11.35 12.97 -8.53
N ASP A 3 -11.91 11.76 -8.53
CA ASP A 3 -12.73 11.32 -7.40
C ASP A 3 -11.93 11.29 -6.08
N TYR A 4 -10.61 11.09 -6.14
CA TYR A 4 -9.72 11.20 -4.98
C TYR A 4 -9.72 12.60 -4.35
N GLN A 5 -9.58 13.65 -5.16
CA GLN A 5 -9.59 15.03 -4.68
C GLN A 5 -10.91 15.38 -3.98
N LYS A 6 -12.03 14.87 -4.50
CA LYS A 6 -13.33 15.03 -3.85
C LYS A 6 -13.36 14.34 -2.49
N ILE A 7 -12.94 13.07 -2.41
CA ILE A 7 -12.89 12.33 -1.13
C ILE A 7 -11.99 13.07 -0.12
N ILE A 8 -10.79 13.47 -0.54
CA ILE A 8 -9.83 14.18 0.31
C ILE A 8 -10.41 15.49 0.82
N SER A 9 -11.10 16.25 -0.03
CA SER A 9 -11.68 17.55 0.35
C SER A 9 -12.79 17.46 1.40
N LEU A 10 -13.36 16.27 1.64
CA LEU A 10 -14.35 16.06 2.70
C LEU A 10 -13.71 16.05 4.09
N PHE A 11 -12.42 15.75 4.17
CA PHE A 11 -11.70 15.73 5.43
C PHE A 11 -11.03 17.09 5.71
N PRO A 12 -10.90 17.48 6.99
CA PRO A 12 -10.11 18.65 7.34
C PRO A 12 -8.62 18.40 7.04
N LYS A 13 -7.91 19.47 6.71
CA LYS A 13 -6.49 19.45 6.32
C LYS A 13 -5.58 18.75 7.35
N ILE A 14 -5.93 18.84 8.63
CA ILE A 14 -5.17 18.20 9.72
C ILE A 14 -5.02 16.69 9.56
N ARG A 15 -6.00 16.02 8.93
CA ARG A 15 -5.90 14.58 8.64
C ARG A 15 -4.73 14.28 7.70
N GLN A 16 -4.62 15.04 6.62
CA GLN A 16 -3.52 14.91 5.67
C GLN A 16 -2.17 15.20 6.35
N GLU A 17 -2.09 16.25 7.17
CA GLU A 17 -0.87 16.63 7.88
C GLU A 17 -0.40 15.53 8.86
N LYS A 18 -1.34 14.95 9.63
CA LYS A 18 -1.07 13.80 10.52
C LYS A 18 -0.54 12.59 9.74
N LEU A 19 -1.19 12.21 8.64
CA LEU A 19 -0.76 11.07 7.81
C LEU A 19 0.56 11.33 7.06
N GLN A 20 0.88 12.57 6.71
CA GLN A 20 2.16 12.95 6.10
C GLN A 20 3.33 12.90 7.10
N ALA A 21 3.05 13.13 8.38
CA ALA A 21 4.04 13.08 9.46
C ALA A 21 4.46 11.64 9.81
N ILE A 22 3.57 10.65 9.65
CA ILE A 22 3.88 9.25 9.92
C ILE A 22 4.66 8.67 8.75
N LYS A 23 5.92 8.28 9.02
CA LYS A 23 6.83 7.69 8.03
C LYS A 23 6.77 6.17 8.07
N ARG A 24 6.71 5.56 6.89
CA ARG A 24 6.74 4.11 6.74
C ARG A 24 8.15 3.57 6.93
N TYR A 25 8.25 2.26 7.20
CA TYR A 25 9.52 1.56 7.43
C TYR A 25 10.36 2.11 8.60
N ALA A 26 9.76 2.83 9.57
CA ALA A 26 10.46 3.48 10.69
C ALA A 26 11.50 2.62 11.45
N MET A 27 11.37 1.28 11.46
CA MET A 27 12.39 0.39 12.02
C MET A 27 13.66 0.22 11.17
N THR A 28 13.58 0.56 9.88
CA THR A 28 14.71 0.48 8.95
C THR A 28 15.51 1.76 9.09
N GLU A 29 16.77 1.66 9.51
CA GLU A 29 17.61 2.82 9.83
C GLU A 29 17.77 3.79 8.64
N VAL A 30 18.02 3.25 7.43
CA VAL A 30 18.16 4.04 6.20
C VAL A 30 17.21 3.50 5.14
N PHE A 31 16.33 4.36 4.65
CA PHE A 31 15.38 4.06 3.57
C PHE A 31 15.36 5.27 2.61
N PHE A 32 16.02 5.14 1.46
CA PHE A 32 16.35 6.26 0.57
C PHE A 32 15.10 7.02 0.11
N TYR A 33 14.02 6.32 -0.22
CA TYR A 33 12.79 6.85 -0.79
C TYR A 33 11.62 6.72 0.21
N ARG A 34 11.90 6.96 1.51
CA ARG A 34 10.92 6.77 2.57
C ARG A 34 9.66 7.59 2.35
N SER A 35 8.54 6.88 2.20
CA SER A 35 7.24 7.51 2.03
C SER A 35 6.48 7.68 3.36
N SER A 36 5.39 8.45 3.31
CA SER A 36 4.46 8.59 4.43
C SER A 36 3.19 7.77 4.21
N LEU A 37 2.41 7.56 5.27
CA LEU A 37 1.10 6.90 5.18
C LEU A 37 0.16 7.61 4.19
N TRP A 38 0.26 8.94 4.09
CA TRP A 38 -0.50 9.70 3.09
C TRP A 38 -0.27 9.22 1.66
N HIS A 39 1.00 9.12 1.23
CA HIS A 39 1.33 8.71 -0.13
C HIS A 39 1.02 7.23 -0.34
N HIS A 40 1.18 6.40 0.69
CA HIS A 40 0.79 5.00 0.67
C HIS A 40 -0.71 4.80 0.37
N GLY A 41 -1.60 5.47 1.12
CA GLY A 41 -3.04 5.41 0.88
C GLY A 41 -3.43 5.85 -0.54
N LEU A 42 -2.78 6.90 -1.06
CA LEU A 42 -2.96 7.34 -2.45
C LEU A 42 -2.57 6.25 -3.46
N ARG A 43 -1.42 5.60 -3.29
CA ARG A 43 -0.96 4.54 -4.19
C ARG A 43 -1.89 3.33 -4.19
N ILE A 44 -2.40 2.93 -3.03
CA ILE A 44 -3.41 1.87 -2.94
C ILE A 44 -4.67 2.28 -3.69
N ALA A 45 -5.13 3.54 -3.54
CA ALA A 45 -6.30 4.03 -4.24
C ALA A 45 -6.10 4.01 -5.78
N PHE A 46 -4.88 4.26 -6.27
CA PHE A 46 -4.55 4.11 -7.71
C PHE A 46 -4.58 2.64 -8.16
N MET A 47 -4.08 1.72 -7.32
CA MET A 47 -4.14 0.29 -7.60
C MET A 47 -5.57 -0.26 -7.57
N VAL A 48 -6.44 0.25 -6.70
CA VAL A 48 -7.88 -0.07 -6.72
C VAL A 48 -8.50 0.29 -8.05
N ASP A 49 -8.19 1.48 -8.59
CA ASP A 49 -8.71 1.91 -9.89
C ASP A 49 -8.18 1.07 -11.04
N ALA A 50 -6.90 0.71 -11.00
CA ALA A 50 -6.29 -0.18 -11.98
C ALA A 50 -6.95 -1.58 -11.98
N LEU A 51 -7.50 -2.00 -10.84
CA LEU A 51 -8.17 -3.29 -10.67
C LEU A 51 -9.70 -3.21 -10.70
N ALA A 52 -10.31 -2.04 -10.90
CA ALA A 52 -11.74 -1.87 -10.70
C ALA A 52 -12.58 -2.72 -11.67
N GLU A 53 -12.33 -2.57 -12.97
CA GLU A 53 -13.11 -3.24 -14.02
C GLU A 53 -12.92 -4.75 -13.97
N ILE A 54 -11.67 -5.20 -13.85
CA ILE A 54 -11.33 -6.61 -13.70
C ILE A 54 -11.96 -7.25 -12.46
N THR A 55 -11.97 -6.52 -11.33
CA THR A 55 -12.60 -7.04 -10.11
C THR A 55 -14.10 -7.16 -10.30
N LYS A 56 -14.77 -6.20 -10.95
CA LYS A 56 -16.21 -6.26 -11.26
C LYS A 56 -16.58 -7.36 -12.24
N GLU A 57 -15.72 -7.66 -13.21
CA GLU A 57 -15.93 -8.79 -14.12
C GLU A 57 -16.05 -10.12 -13.37
N VAL A 58 -15.27 -10.27 -12.29
CA VAL A 58 -15.19 -11.51 -11.49
C VAL A 58 -16.13 -11.49 -10.28
N LEU A 59 -16.29 -10.33 -9.65
CA LEU A 59 -17.08 -10.06 -8.44
C LEU A 59 -18.03 -8.88 -8.73
N PRO A 60 -19.20 -9.12 -9.34
CA PRO A 60 -20.11 -8.06 -9.78
C PRO A 60 -20.60 -7.12 -8.67
N GLU A 61 -20.60 -7.59 -7.43
CA GLU A 61 -20.96 -6.82 -6.23
C GLU A 61 -19.87 -5.84 -5.76
N PHE A 62 -18.68 -5.87 -6.36
CA PHE A 62 -17.55 -5.03 -5.94
C PHE A 62 -17.85 -3.54 -6.11
N ASP A 63 -17.79 -2.82 -4.98
CA ASP A 63 -17.99 -1.39 -4.95
C ASP A 63 -16.65 -0.65 -5.03
N THR A 64 -16.28 -0.24 -6.24
CA THR A 64 -15.06 0.54 -6.50
C THR A 64 -15.01 1.82 -5.68
N LYS A 65 -16.15 2.49 -5.46
CA LYS A 65 -16.19 3.76 -4.74
C LYS A 65 -15.88 3.52 -3.26
N LYS A 66 -16.50 2.51 -2.65
CA LYS A 66 -16.19 2.08 -1.29
C LYS A 66 -14.73 1.65 -1.16
N ALA A 67 -14.19 0.87 -2.10
CA ALA A 67 -12.78 0.44 -2.11
C ALA A 67 -11.79 1.61 -2.19
N ARG A 68 -12.08 2.62 -3.01
CA ARG A 68 -11.27 3.86 -3.09
C ARG A 68 -11.23 4.59 -1.75
N ILE A 69 -12.39 4.73 -1.10
CA ILE A 69 -12.47 5.41 0.20
C ILE A 69 -11.70 4.59 1.24
N LEU A 70 -11.94 3.27 1.30
CA LEU A 70 -11.22 2.35 2.17
C LEU A 70 -9.70 2.47 1.99
N ALA A 71 -9.20 2.46 0.76
CA ALA A 71 -7.77 2.63 0.47
C ALA A 71 -7.21 3.92 1.10
N LEU A 72 -7.96 5.02 1.04
CA LEU A 72 -7.52 6.31 1.57
C LEU A 72 -7.59 6.38 3.11
N VAL A 73 -8.46 5.62 3.77
CA VAL A 73 -8.73 5.72 5.22
C VAL A 73 -8.26 4.53 6.04
N HIS A 74 -7.78 3.45 5.42
CA HIS A 74 -7.52 2.18 6.13
C HIS A 74 -6.49 2.30 7.26
N ASP A 75 -5.55 3.24 7.17
CA ASP A 75 -4.52 3.51 8.17
C ASP A 75 -4.86 4.71 9.08
N ASP A 76 -6.09 5.24 9.05
CA ASP A 76 -6.41 6.44 9.82
C ASP A 76 -6.27 6.23 11.33
N ALA A 77 -6.51 5.00 11.81
CA ALA A 77 -6.27 4.61 13.21
C ALA A 77 -4.80 4.86 13.63
N GLU A 78 -3.85 4.76 12.71
CA GLU A 78 -2.42 4.98 12.97
C GLU A 78 -2.08 6.44 13.30
N MET A 79 -2.98 7.39 13.01
CA MET A 79 -2.85 8.77 13.51
C MET A 79 -2.86 8.85 15.04
N ILE A 80 -3.44 7.85 15.72
CA ILE A 80 -3.51 7.78 17.18
C ILE A 80 -2.58 6.67 17.70
N THR A 81 -2.57 5.50 17.07
CA THR A 81 -1.80 4.33 17.56
C THR A 81 -0.33 4.35 17.15
N GLY A 82 0.02 5.10 16.11
CA GLY A 82 1.27 4.92 15.36
C GLY A 82 1.24 3.70 14.44
N ASP A 83 2.21 3.65 13.50
CA ASP A 83 2.41 2.51 12.58
C ASP A 83 3.04 1.33 13.32
N VAL A 84 2.29 0.24 13.45
CA VAL A 84 2.80 -1.03 13.99
C VAL A 84 3.22 -1.95 12.84
N GLN A 85 4.50 -1.89 12.53
CA GLN A 85 5.08 -2.54 11.36
C GLN A 85 4.97 -4.08 11.40
N LEU A 86 4.87 -4.72 10.24
CA LEU A 86 4.74 -6.18 10.10
C LEU A 86 5.80 -6.97 10.86
N GLY A 87 7.06 -6.52 10.84
CA GLY A 87 8.15 -7.19 11.55
C GLY A 87 7.97 -7.19 13.08
N HIS A 88 7.32 -6.16 13.65
CA HIS A 88 6.94 -6.16 15.06
C HIS A 88 5.77 -7.13 15.32
N LYS A 89 4.74 -7.10 14.48
CA LYS A 89 3.56 -7.98 14.61
C LYS A 89 3.96 -9.46 14.59
N GLN A 90 4.97 -9.84 13.81
CA GLN A 90 5.48 -11.22 13.73
C GLN A 90 6.17 -11.71 15.01
N LEU A 91 6.65 -10.81 15.87
CA LEU A 91 7.33 -11.15 17.13
C LEU A 91 6.39 -11.08 18.34
N MET A 92 5.13 -10.69 18.13
CA MET A 92 4.16 -10.48 19.19
C MET A 92 3.41 -11.77 19.54
N THR A 93 3.12 -11.90 20.83
CA THR A 93 2.19 -12.91 21.36
C THR A 93 0.74 -12.57 20.99
N GLU A 94 -0.15 -13.55 21.07
CA GLU A 94 -1.59 -13.34 20.84
C GLU A 94 -2.18 -12.26 21.75
N VAL A 95 -1.72 -12.18 23.01
CA VAL A 95 -2.16 -11.15 23.97
C VAL A 95 -1.75 -9.75 23.51
N GLN A 96 -0.54 -9.60 22.97
CA GLN A 96 -0.05 -8.32 22.44
C GLN A 96 -0.80 -7.93 21.17
N LEU A 97 -1.09 -8.88 20.29
CA LEU A 97 -1.90 -8.64 19.10
C LEU A 97 -3.33 -8.19 19.47
N ALA A 98 -3.95 -8.83 20.46
CA ALA A 98 -5.27 -8.44 20.98
C ALA A 98 -5.26 -7.07 21.68
N GLU A 99 -4.14 -6.65 22.27
CA GLU A 99 -3.98 -5.28 22.80
C GLU A 99 -3.91 -4.25 21.68
N ILE A 100 -3.18 -4.54 20.59
CA ILE A 100 -3.13 -3.66 19.40
C ILE A 100 -4.52 -3.49 18.82
N GLU A 101 -5.25 -4.58 18.59
CA GLU A 101 -6.62 -4.53 18.06
C GLU A 101 -7.55 -3.70 18.96
N ARG A 102 -7.45 -3.86 20.29
CA ARG A 102 -8.22 -3.03 21.24
C ARG A 102 -7.85 -1.55 21.16
N ASN A 103 -6.59 -1.21 20.92
CA ASN A 103 -6.15 0.17 20.78
C ASN A 103 -6.57 0.77 19.44
N GLU A 104 -6.54 -0.01 18.36
CA GLU A 104 -7.10 0.37 17.06
C GLU A 104 -8.62 0.62 17.18
N LEU A 105 -9.38 -0.25 17.85
CA LEU A 105 -10.83 -0.03 18.09
C LEU A 105 -11.12 1.28 18.83
N LYS A 106 -10.35 1.62 19.86
CA LYS A 106 -10.47 2.90 20.58
C LYS A 106 -10.12 4.09 19.68
N ALA A 107 -9.08 3.96 18.86
CA ALA A 107 -8.70 5.00 17.90
C ALA A 107 -9.83 5.23 16.88
N ILE A 108 -10.46 4.17 16.38
CA ILE A 108 -11.63 4.26 15.49
C ILE A 108 -12.77 5.04 16.13
N GLU A 109 -13.09 4.75 17.40
CA GLU A 109 -14.13 5.48 18.13
C GLU A 109 -13.83 6.99 18.23
N VAL A 110 -12.60 7.35 18.59
CA VAL A 110 -12.15 8.75 18.68
C VAL A 110 -12.23 9.44 17.31
N LEU A 111 -11.67 8.81 16.27
CA LEU A 111 -11.63 9.39 14.93
C LEU A 111 -13.02 9.56 14.32
N SER A 112 -13.96 8.67 14.64
CA SER A 112 -15.35 8.75 14.19
C SER A 112 -16.12 9.92 14.80
N GLN A 113 -15.62 10.48 15.91
CA GLN A 113 -16.14 11.71 16.53
C GLN A 113 -15.42 12.96 16.01
N GLU A 114 -14.14 12.84 15.60
CA GLU A 114 -13.31 13.97 15.10
C GLU A 114 -13.60 14.30 13.63
N PHE A 115 -13.84 13.28 12.79
CA PHE A 115 -13.98 13.41 11.35
C PHE A 115 -15.42 13.20 10.86
N PRO A 116 -15.74 13.51 9.58
CA PRO A 116 -17.11 13.41 9.08
C PRO A 116 -17.73 12.03 9.34
N SER A 117 -18.98 12.02 9.78
CA SER A 117 -19.73 10.77 10.01
C SER A 117 -19.92 9.96 8.72
N GLU A 118 -19.93 10.63 7.57
CA GLU A 118 -20.02 10.02 6.25
C GLU A 118 -19.01 10.60 5.27
N VAL A 119 -18.49 9.73 4.41
CA VAL A 119 -17.59 10.07 3.31
C VAL A 119 -18.21 9.56 2.02
N MET A 120 -18.64 10.49 1.17
CA MET A 120 -19.32 10.18 -0.09
C MET A 120 -20.53 9.23 0.05
N GLY A 121 -21.25 9.30 1.18
CA GLY A 121 -22.44 8.47 1.47
C GLY A 121 -22.15 7.12 2.15
N TYR A 122 -20.90 6.87 2.58
CA TYR A 122 -20.56 5.71 3.42
C TYR A 122 -20.24 6.17 4.84
N ASN A 123 -20.72 5.44 5.83
CA ASN A 123 -20.42 5.72 7.23
C ASN A 123 -18.91 5.52 7.50
N TYR A 124 -18.24 6.57 8.00
CA TYR A 124 -16.80 6.59 8.20
C TYR A 124 -16.33 5.57 9.25
N GLN A 125 -17.04 5.47 10.38
CA GLN A 125 -16.73 4.48 11.41
C GLN A 125 -16.78 3.05 10.86
N GLN A 126 -17.81 2.73 10.07
CA GLN A 126 -17.94 1.41 9.44
C GLN A 126 -16.85 1.15 8.41
N LEU A 127 -16.40 2.16 7.66
CA LEU A 127 -15.24 2.01 6.77
C LEU A 127 -13.98 1.63 7.57
N LEU A 128 -13.73 2.27 8.71
CA LEU A 128 -12.60 1.92 9.57
C LEU A 128 -12.73 0.52 10.19
N LEU A 129 -13.93 0.12 10.60
CA LEU A 129 -14.18 -1.24 11.11
C LEU A 129 -13.99 -2.30 10.02
N HIS A 130 -14.44 -2.05 8.79
CA HIS A 130 -14.16 -2.92 7.65
C HIS A 130 -12.66 -3.00 7.38
N ALA A 131 -11.95 -1.88 7.46
CA ALA A 131 -10.49 -1.85 7.33
C ALA A 131 -9.81 -2.63 8.45
N LEU A 132 -10.31 -2.65 9.68
CA LEU A 132 -9.77 -3.46 10.76
C LEU A 132 -10.02 -4.96 10.53
N HIS A 133 -11.29 -5.35 10.33
CA HIS A 133 -11.69 -6.76 10.34
C HIS A 133 -11.51 -7.49 9.00
N LYS A 134 -11.36 -6.75 7.89
CA LYS A 134 -11.23 -7.31 6.53
C LYS A 134 -12.41 -8.23 6.18
N ASP A 135 -13.62 -7.80 6.52
CA ASP A 135 -14.87 -8.58 6.50
C ASP A 135 -15.71 -8.39 5.22
N CYS A 136 -15.28 -7.52 4.30
CA CYS A 136 -15.91 -7.32 2.99
C CYS A 136 -14.90 -7.41 1.83
N VAL A 137 -15.42 -7.59 0.61
CA VAL A 137 -14.62 -7.71 -0.63
C VAL A 137 -13.66 -6.54 -0.76
N GLU A 138 -14.15 -5.32 -0.56
CA GLU A 138 -13.34 -4.11 -0.71
C GLU A 138 -12.21 -4.03 0.31
N ALA A 139 -12.48 -4.38 1.58
CA ALA A 139 -11.47 -4.35 2.62
C ALA A 139 -10.41 -5.44 2.43
N GLN A 140 -10.78 -6.62 1.95
CA GLN A 140 -9.83 -7.68 1.61
C GLN A 140 -8.95 -7.28 0.41
N LEU A 141 -9.53 -6.67 -0.63
CA LEU A 141 -8.77 -6.16 -1.77
C LEU A 141 -7.79 -5.06 -1.34
N VAL A 142 -8.25 -4.08 -0.57
CA VAL A 142 -7.39 -3.00 -0.04
C VAL A 142 -6.27 -3.58 0.80
N SER A 143 -6.55 -4.56 1.65
CA SER A 143 -5.51 -5.19 2.47
C SER A 143 -4.52 -6.03 1.67
N TYR A 144 -4.94 -6.63 0.55
CA TYR A 144 -4.03 -7.26 -0.38
C TYR A 144 -3.11 -6.21 -1.02
N LEU A 145 -3.69 -5.14 -1.54
CA LEU A 145 -2.97 -4.05 -2.22
C LEU A 145 -2.03 -3.27 -1.29
N ASP A 146 -2.35 -3.14 -0.01
CA ASP A 146 -1.43 -2.62 1.01
C ASP A 146 -0.12 -3.42 1.03
N LYS A 147 -0.19 -4.76 0.98
CA LYS A 147 1.02 -5.59 0.92
C LYS A 147 1.72 -5.53 -0.42
N VAL A 148 0.98 -5.34 -1.51
CA VAL A 148 1.56 -5.09 -2.84
C VAL A 148 2.33 -3.77 -2.88
N ASP A 149 1.78 -2.71 -2.29
CA ASP A 149 2.43 -1.40 -2.18
C ASP A 149 3.72 -1.51 -1.38
N ALA A 150 3.63 -2.09 -0.17
CA ALA A 150 4.78 -2.26 0.71
C ALA A 150 5.88 -3.14 0.07
N TYR A 151 5.48 -4.18 -0.66
CA TYR A 151 6.43 -4.98 -1.42
C TYR A 151 7.12 -4.18 -2.53
N SER A 152 6.36 -3.33 -3.24
CA SER A 152 6.87 -2.49 -4.32
C SER A 152 7.79 -1.38 -3.82
N GLU A 153 7.49 -0.77 -2.66
CA GLU A 153 8.39 0.19 -1.98
C GLU A 153 9.72 -0.46 -1.60
N ALA A 154 9.68 -1.65 -0.98
CA ALA A 154 10.88 -2.37 -0.60
C ALA A 154 11.72 -2.80 -1.82
N MET A 155 11.05 -3.19 -2.92
CA MET A 155 11.71 -3.44 -4.20
C MET A 155 12.35 -2.17 -4.76
N HIS A 156 11.67 -1.03 -4.67
CA HIS A 156 12.19 0.25 -5.14
C HIS A 156 13.51 0.62 -4.45
N GLU A 157 13.61 0.42 -3.13
CA GLU A 157 14.85 0.57 -2.37
C GLU A 157 15.98 -0.31 -2.90
N VAL A 158 15.73 -1.62 -3.03
CA VAL A 158 16.73 -2.58 -3.48
C VAL A 158 17.22 -2.25 -4.89
N LEU A 159 16.30 -1.91 -5.79
CA LEU A 159 16.64 -1.54 -7.17
C LEU A 159 17.39 -0.20 -7.23
N GLY A 160 17.15 0.69 -6.27
CA GLY A 160 17.89 1.96 -6.08
C GLY A 160 19.22 1.82 -5.33
N GLY A 161 19.66 0.59 -5.05
CA GLY A 161 20.93 0.29 -4.39
C GLY A 161 20.89 0.29 -2.86
N ASN A 162 19.72 0.40 -2.24
CA ASN A 162 19.58 0.24 -0.80
C ASN A 162 19.19 -1.20 -0.44
N ILE A 163 20.17 -1.97 0.03
CA ILE A 163 19.96 -3.35 0.49
C ILE A 163 19.08 -3.43 1.75
N SER A 164 18.85 -2.33 2.50
CA SER A 164 18.00 -2.37 3.69
C SER A 164 16.56 -2.84 3.38
N GLY A 165 16.06 -2.57 2.17
CA GLY A 165 14.75 -3.04 1.69
C GLY A 165 14.67 -4.56 1.49
N LEU A 166 15.81 -5.27 1.37
CA LEU A 166 15.85 -6.70 1.02
C LEU A 166 15.13 -7.57 2.04
N ARG A 167 15.25 -7.25 3.34
CA ARG A 167 14.54 -8.01 4.39
C ARG A 167 13.03 -7.93 4.20
N SER A 168 12.51 -6.75 3.87
CA SER A 168 11.08 -6.54 3.62
C SER A 168 10.64 -7.21 2.31
N VAL A 169 11.45 -7.16 1.26
CA VAL A 169 11.21 -7.91 0.01
C VAL A 169 10.99 -9.39 0.31
N ILE A 170 11.87 -10.01 1.11
CA ILE A 170 11.74 -11.43 1.48
C ILE A 170 10.47 -11.67 2.31
N GLY A 171 10.22 -10.83 3.33
CA GLY A 171 9.08 -11.03 4.24
C GLY A 171 7.70 -10.84 3.58
N TYR A 172 7.58 -9.92 2.62
CA TYR A 172 6.30 -9.67 1.95
C TYR A 172 5.90 -10.77 0.99
N VAL A 173 6.85 -11.53 0.44
CA VAL A 173 6.54 -12.64 -0.48
C VAL A 173 5.70 -13.71 0.22
N ASP A 174 6.11 -14.10 1.43
CA ASP A 174 5.35 -15.05 2.24
C ASP A 174 4.01 -14.46 2.67
N THR A 175 4.01 -13.20 3.07
CA THR A 175 2.80 -12.49 3.52
C THR A 175 1.75 -12.42 2.41
N ILE A 176 2.14 -12.04 1.20
CA ILE A 176 1.25 -11.98 0.03
C ILE A 176 0.69 -13.37 -0.30
N ARG A 177 1.52 -14.41 -0.25
CA ARG A 177 1.07 -15.79 -0.45
C ARG A 177 0.02 -16.21 0.59
N ILE A 178 0.25 -15.90 1.86
CA ILE A 178 -0.68 -16.20 2.95
C ILE A 178 -2.00 -15.44 2.76
N ILE A 179 -1.94 -14.15 2.40
CA ILE A 179 -3.12 -13.32 2.17
C ILE A 179 -4.01 -13.92 1.07
N LYS A 180 -3.42 -14.36 -0.05
CA LYS A 180 -4.17 -15.00 -1.14
C LYS A 180 -4.95 -16.23 -0.69
N GLN A 181 -4.44 -16.95 0.30
CA GLN A 181 -5.10 -18.13 0.89
C GLN A 181 -6.12 -17.75 1.95
N LYS A 182 -5.86 -16.69 2.72
CA LYS A 182 -6.70 -16.23 3.83
C LYS A 182 -7.97 -15.51 3.35
N TYR A 183 -7.87 -14.70 2.30
CA TYR A 183 -8.95 -13.82 1.86
C TYR A 183 -9.86 -14.50 0.84
N ALA A 184 -10.82 -15.25 1.36
CA ALA A 184 -11.75 -16.04 0.57
C ALA A 184 -12.65 -15.19 -0.35
N LEU A 185 -13.01 -13.95 0.05
CA LEU A 185 -13.95 -13.11 -0.72
C LEU A 185 -13.33 -12.62 -2.04
N ILE A 186 -12.02 -12.39 -2.06
CA ILE A 186 -11.30 -11.98 -3.26
C ILE A 186 -10.58 -13.14 -3.95
N ALA A 187 -10.65 -14.36 -3.42
CA ALA A 187 -9.95 -15.51 -3.99
C ALA A 187 -10.19 -15.69 -5.52
N PRO A 188 -11.41 -15.49 -6.07
CA PRO A 188 -11.66 -15.63 -7.50
C PRO A 188 -10.83 -14.70 -8.40
N ILE A 189 -10.48 -13.50 -7.95
CA ILE A 189 -9.76 -12.53 -8.80
C ILE A 189 -8.32 -13.00 -9.08
N PHE A 190 -7.74 -13.83 -8.22
CA PHE A 190 -6.37 -14.31 -8.38
C PHE A 190 -6.20 -15.30 -9.55
N GLU A 191 -7.29 -15.78 -10.15
CA GLU A 191 -7.24 -16.57 -11.39
C GLU A 191 -6.83 -15.72 -12.61
N ARG A 192 -6.91 -14.38 -12.52
CA ARG A 192 -6.48 -13.43 -13.55
C ARG A 192 -4.96 -13.23 -13.54
N LYS A 193 -4.25 -14.25 -14.01
CA LYS A 193 -2.77 -14.29 -14.09
C LYS A 193 -2.18 -13.30 -15.11
N ASP A 194 -3.02 -12.79 -16.00
CA ASP A 194 -2.68 -11.75 -16.97
C ASP A 194 -2.50 -10.36 -16.33
N VAL A 195 -2.99 -10.17 -15.10
CA VAL A 195 -3.00 -8.88 -14.42
C VAL A 195 -1.78 -8.73 -13.50
N PRO A 196 -0.84 -7.80 -13.77
CA PRO A 196 0.42 -7.71 -13.02
C PRO A 196 0.26 -7.55 -11.51
N LEU A 197 -0.67 -6.71 -11.06
CA LEU A 197 -0.90 -6.45 -9.64
C LEU A 197 -1.51 -7.64 -8.88
N LEU A 198 -2.17 -8.57 -9.59
CA LEU A 198 -2.73 -9.81 -9.02
C LEU A 198 -1.75 -10.98 -9.16
N ASN A 199 -0.90 -10.94 -10.18
CA ASN A 199 0.13 -11.93 -10.46
C ASN A 199 1.51 -11.46 -10.00
N ILE A 200 1.65 -11.32 -8.68
CA ILE A 200 2.95 -11.20 -8.05
C ILE A 200 3.60 -12.59 -8.13
N GLY A 201 4.21 -12.86 -9.28
CA GLY A 201 4.95 -14.08 -9.52
C GLY A 201 6.02 -14.22 -8.44
N LEU A 202 6.09 -15.40 -7.81
CA LEU A 202 7.09 -15.78 -6.82
C LEU A 202 8.50 -15.88 -7.42
N ARG A 203 8.92 -14.91 -8.24
CA ARG A 203 10.31 -14.78 -8.70
C ARG A 203 11.12 -14.07 -7.62
N THR A 204 11.07 -14.61 -6.40
CA THR A 204 12.09 -14.35 -5.36
C THR A 204 13.39 -15.06 -5.66
N ASP A 205 13.47 -15.83 -6.74
CA ASP A 205 14.73 -16.32 -7.24
C ASP A 205 15.54 -15.15 -7.81
N MET A 206 16.14 -14.34 -6.93
CA MET A 206 17.05 -13.25 -7.30
C MET A 206 18.20 -13.73 -8.19
N ARG A 207 18.47 -15.05 -8.25
CA ARG A 207 19.46 -15.64 -9.16
C ARG A 207 18.99 -15.65 -10.62
N ARG A 208 17.68 -15.56 -10.88
CA ARG A 208 17.10 -15.43 -12.21
C ARG A 208 16.97 -13.99 -12.67
N VAL A 209 17.14 -13.04 -11.75
CA VAL A 209 17.15 -11.62 -12.08
C VAL A 209 18.37 -11.35 -12.93
N HIS A 210 18.13 -10.90 -14.15
CA HIS A 210 19.21 -10.62 -15.10
C HIS A 210 19.83 -9.25 -14.77
N TRP A 211 20.52 -9.15 -13.62
CA TRP A 211 21.08 -7.91 -13.08
C TRP A 211 21.95 -7.15 -14.10
N ARG A 212 22.61 -7.88 -15.01
CA ARG A 212 23.42 -7.31 -16.11
C ARG A 212 22.62 -6.46 -17.09
N ASN A 213 21.31 -6.68 -17.20
CA ASN A 213 20.42 -5.94 -18.10
C ASN A 213 20.04 -4.56 -17.56
N TYR A 214 20.41 -4.26 -16.31
CA TYR A 214 19.98 -3.03 -15.65
C TYR A 214 21.19 -2.23 -15.19
N THR A 215 21.69 -1.36 -16.08
CA THR A 215 22.86 -0.50 -15.84
C THR A 215 22.65 0.56 -14.75
N HIS A 216 21.40 0.76 -14.34
CA HIS A 216 20.98 1.67 -13.28
C HIS A 216 20.85 0.99 -11.90
N LEU A 217 20.88 -0.35 -11.81
CA LEU A 217 20.78 -1.02 -10.52
C LEU A 217 21.99 -0.71 -9.65
N ASN A 218 21.76 -0.70 -8.34
CA ASN A 218 22.76 -0.36 -7.34
C ASN A 218 23.24 1.10 -7.41
N LYS A 219 22.40 1.98 -7.97
CA LYS A 219 22.56 3.43 -7.96
C LYS A 219 21.23 4.07 -7.57
N PRO A 220 21.27 5.28 -6.98
CA PRO A 220 20.06 6.06 -6.76
C PRO A 220 19.24 6.20 -8.05
N HIS A 221 17.92 6.06 -7.93
CA HIS A 221 17.00 6.31 -9.02
C HIS A 221 17.10 7.73 -9.54
N THR A 222 17.02 7.86 -10.87
CA THR A 222 16.91 9.13 -11.61
C THR A 222 15.58 9.15 -12.36
N PRO A 223 15.11 10.31 -12.85
CA PRO A 223 13.91 10.38 -13.69
C PRO A 223 13.96 9.44 -14.90
N GLU A 224 15.15 9.18 -15.45
CA GLU A 224 15.34 8.25 -16.57
C GLU A 224 15.32 6.79 -16.09
N SER A 225 15.92 6.47 -14.93
CA SER A 225 15.99 5.09 -14.45
C SER A 225 14.62 4.53 -14.06
N ILE A 226 13.73 5.36 -13.51
CA ILE A 226 12.39 4.93 -13.11
C ILE A 226 11.49 4.58 -14.31
N LEU A 227 11.83 5.06 -15.52
CA LEU A 227 11.14 4.72 -16.76
C LEU A 227 11.61 3.39 -17.37
N VAL A 228 12.73 2.83 -16.90
CA VAL A 228 13.22 1.54 -17.39
C VAL A 228 12.32 0.41 -16.86
N GLU A 229 11.82 -0.42 -17.77
CA GLU A 229 11.07 -1.61 -17.42
C GLU A 229 11.96 -2.67 -16.78
N THR A 230 11.44 -3.28 -15.73
CA THR A 230 12.05 -4.43 -15.07
C THR A 230 11.35 -5.73 -15.47
N GLU A 231 11.94 -6.88 -15.15
CA GLU A 231 11.25 -8.17 -15.26
C GLU A 231 10.11 -8.36 -14.24
N PHE A 232 9.97 -7.44 -13.30
CA PHE A 232 8.92 -7.43 -12.27
C PHE A 232 7.73 -6.61 -12.75
N SER A 233 6.82 -7.25 -13.48
CA SER A 233 5.65 -6.58 -14.06
C SER A 233 4.80 -5.83 -13.02
N PHE A 234 4.58 -6.41 -11.82
CA PHE A 234 3.85 -5.75 -10.74
C PHE A 234 4.51 -4.43 -10.30
N TYR A 235 5.84 -4.41 -10.24
CA TYR A 235 6.61 -3.23 -9.84
C TYR A 235 6.58 -2.16 -10.94
N ASN A 236 6.66 -2.57 -12.21
CA ASN A 236 6.49 -1.64 -13.34
C ASN A 236 5.10 -1.00 -13.31
N SER A 237 4.03 -1.79 -13.14
CA SER A 237 2.67 -1.28 -13.01
C SER A 237 2.51 -0.34 -11.81
N TRP A 238 3.12 -0.67 -10.68
CA TRP A 238 3.12 0.20 -9.50
C TRP A 238 3.78 1.56 -9.80
N LYS A 239 4.99 1.58 -10.38
CA LYS A 239 5.67 2.83 -10.79
C LYS A 239 4.83 3.64 -11.77
N GLU A 240 4.29 2.98 -12.79
CA GLU A 240 3.46 3.62 -13.81
C GLU A 240 2.24 4.30 -13.19
N LEU A 241 1.58 3.64 -12.24
CA LEU A 241 0.44 4.22 -11.52
C LEU A 241 0.83 5.45 -10.70
N VAL A 242 1.98 5.43 -10.03
CA VAL A 242 2.50 6.59 -9.28
C VAL A 242 2.75 7.75 -10.25
N LEU A 243 3.48 7.51 -11.34
CA LEU A 243 3.84 8.53 -12.33
C LEU A 243 2.61 9.12 -13.03
N LYS A 244 1.68 8.26 -13.43
CA LYS A 244 0.44 8.66 -14.13
C LYS A 244 -0.44 9.55 -13.26
N ASN A 245 -0.57 9.23 -11.97
CA ASN A 245 -1.52 9.92 -11.10
C ASN A 245 -0.93 11.13 -10.37
N LEU A 246 0.38 11.15 -10.10
CA LEU A 246 1.04 12.24 -9.36
C LEU A 246 1.96 13.11 -10.24
N GLY A 247 2.24 12.73 -11.48
CA GLY A 247 3.06 13.53 -12.40
C GLY A 247 4.44 13.85 -11.81
N GLN A 248 4.77 15.15 -11.72
CA GLN A 248 6.05 15.61 -11.16
C GLN A 248 6.25 15.25 -9.69
N GLU A 249 5.18 15.27 -8.89
CA GLU A 249 5.24 14.80 -7.50
C GLU A 249 5.58 13.31 -7.45
N GLY A 250 5.01 12.52 -8.37
CA GLY A 250 5.33 11.10 -8.52
C GLY A 250 6.79 10.85 -8.89
N VAL A 251 7.36 11.66 -9.79
CA VAL A 251 8.79 11.62 -10.11
C VAL A 251 9.63 11.92 -8.87
N GLY A 252 9.30 12.96 -8.10
CA GLY A 252 9.98 13.30 -6.86
C GLY A 252 9.96 12.16 -5.84
N ILE A 253 8.78 11.58 -5.59
CA ILE A 253 8.61 10.44 -4.67
C ILE A 253 9.49 9.25 -5.05
N LEU A 254 9.70 9.01 -6.35
CA LEU A 254 10.45 7.84 -6.84
C LEU A 254 11.95 8.11 -7.07
N THR A 255 12.44 9.34 -6.88
CA THR A 255 13.83 9.70 -7.23
C THR A 255 14.54 10.53 -6.18
N GLU A 256 13.82 11.28 -5.36
CA GLU A 256 14.42 12.09 -4.31
C GLU A 256 14.85 11.20 -3.13
N GLN A 257 16.16 11.11 -2.93
CA GLN A 257 16.69 10.50 -1.72
C GLN A 257 16.48 11.45 -0.54
N VAL A 258 15.64 11.02 0.39
CA VAL A 258 15.35 11.75 1.64
C VAL A 258 16.26 11.31 2.79
N GLU A 259 16.93 10.16 2.67
CA GLU A 259 17.85 9.60 3.66
C GLU A 259 19.11 9.01 3.02
N GLY A 260 20.18 8.84 3.81
CA GLY A 260 21.39 8.11 3.38
C GLY A 260 22.32 8.84 2.42
N LYS A 261 22.31 10.18 2.43
CA LYS A 261 23.25 11.03 1.68
C LYS A 261 24.65 11.06 2.29
#